data_AF-A0A7J2HLM6-F1
#
_entry.id   AF-A0A7J2HLM6-F1
#
_cell.length_a   1.000
_cell.length_b   1.000
_cell.length_c   1.000
_cell.angle_alpha   90.00
_cell.angle_beta   90.00
_cell.angle_gamma   90.00
#
_symmetry.space_group_name_H-M   'P 1'
#
loop_
_entity.id
_entity.type
_entity.pdbx_description
1 polymer ?
#
loop_
_entity_poly.entity_id
_entity_poly.type
_entity_poly.pdbx_seq_one_letter_code
_entity_poly.pdbx_strand_id
1 'polypeptide(L)'
;MARYIPASLMAIVLIFLARGIYWAYTFSDYFESPWEFGDIVVLLFILVVSSFYIIPAMGILQGRKYGYYLALFMLSLEIPLSLLLFPIYPLAILFGALILALLFYFLLKNRSYFQEFDKTDKKVIFGLVLGVILFLLSYGYWLTLPTPQEYYKMISKEAREKGDWRICDKLKDGIFWVKGWERVGGYRSECIKDFAIYKSDPEMCKKVPIKDDRNRCYLYVGIKLKNTSICDNIDNDYEKGMCYGGIKDASS
;
A
#
# COMPACT_ATOMS: atom_id res chain seq x y z
N MET A 1 31.81 -23.09 24.17
CA MET A 1 30.90 -24.16 24.67
C MET A 1 29.51 -23.86 24.12
N ALA A 2 29.00 -24.69 23.20
CA ALA A 2 27.66 -24.50 22.66
C ALA A 2 26.63 -24.80 23.76
N ARG A 3 25.78 -23.83 24.11
CA ARG A 3 24.67 -24.07 25.04
C ARG A 3 23.55 -24.80 24.30
N TYR A 4 23.01 -25.85 24.90
CA TYR A 4 21.82 -26.50 24.40
C TYR A 4 20.62 -25.54 24.48
N ILE A 5 19.93 -25.36 23.36
CA ILE A 5 18.74 -24.50 23.28
C ILE A 5 17.51 -25.33 23.64
N PRO A 6 16.70 -24.92 24.65
CA PRO A 6 15.44 -25.59 24.95
C PRO A 6 14.54 -25.70 23.72
N ALA A 7 13.93 -26.86 23.50
CA ALA A 7 13.06 -27.10 22.33
C ALA A 7 11.92 -26.07 22.20
N SER A 8 11.40 -25.57 23.33
CA SER A 8 10.37 -24.52 23.36
C SER A 8 10.88 -23.17 22.83
N LEU A 9 12.13 -22.80 23.13
CA LEU A 9 12.76 -21.60 22.56
C LEU A 9 13.07 -21.78 21.07
N MET A 10 13.46 -22.99 20.66
CA MET A 10 13.67 -23.30 19.24
C MET A 10 12.38 -23.15 18.43
N ALA A 11 11.24 -23.59 18.98
CA ALA A 11 9.93 -23.38 18.33
C ALA A 11 9.62 -21.89 18.14
N ILE A 12 9.90 -21.05 19.14
CA ILE A 12 9.71 -19.58 19.03
C ILE A 12 10.60 -19.00 17.93
N VAL A 13 11.88 -19.40 17.87
CA VAL A 13 12.83 -18.97 16.83
C VAL A 13 12.29 -19.30 15.44
N LEU A 14 11.84 -20.53 15.22
CA LEU A 14 11.30 -20.96 13.93
C LEU A 14 10.07 -20.17 13.52
N ILE A 15 9.15 -19.90 14.45
CA ILE A 15 7.94 -19.10 14.19
C ILE A 15 8.32 -17.67 13.81
N PHE A 16 9.28 -17.07 14.52
CA PHE A 16 9.73 -15.70 14.25
C PHE A 16 10.41 -15.61 12.88
N LEU A 17 11.31 -16.55 12.55
CA LEU A 17 11.95 -16.58 11.24
C LEU A 17 10.94 -16.80 10.12
N ALA A 18 10.02 -17.76 10.27
CA ALA A 18 8.96 -18.02 9.30
C ALA A 18 8.11 -16.77 9.07
N ARG A 19 7.76 -16.02 10.12
CA ARG A 19 7.02 -14.75 10.01
C ARG A 19 7.83 -13.65 9.34
N GLY A 20 9.10 -13.48 9.71
CA GLY A 20 9.97 -12.47 9.09
C GLY A 20 10.13 -12.69 7.59
N ILE A 21 10.30 -13.96 7.18
CA ILE A 21 10.37 -14.37 5.77
C ILE A 21 9.01 -14.22 5.08
N TYR A 22 7.93 -14.66 5.71
CA TYR A 22 6.57 -14.52 5.17
C TYR A 22 6.24 -13.06 4.89
N TRP A 23 6.51 -12.15 5.83
CA TRP A 23 6.33 -10.71 5.61
C TRP A 23 7.17 -10.19 4.44
N ALA A 24 8.45 -10.56 4.37
CA ALA A 24 9.32 -10.16 3.27
C ALA A 24 8.80 -10.67 1.91
N TYR A 25 8.34 -11.93 1.86
CA TYR A 25 7.80 -12.57 0.66
C TYR A 25 6.46 -11.94 0.24
N THR A 26 5.49 -11.86 1.15
CA THR A 26 4.16 -11.29 0.89
C THR A 26 4.28 -9.87 0.39
N PHE A 27 5.21 -9.08 0.95
CA PHE A 27 5.44 -7.74 0.45
C PHE A 27 6.28 -7.68 -0.83
N SER A 28 7.17 -8.65 -1.10
CA SER A 28 7.91 -8.69 -2.37
C SER A 28 6.99 -8.82 -3.58
N ASP A 29 5.86 -9.51 -3.42
CA ASP A 29 4.83 -9.65 -4.46
C ASP A 29 4.14 -8.33 -4.83
N TYR A 30 4.37 -7.23 -4.10
CA TYR A 30 3.85 -5.90 -4.43
C TYR A 30 4.80 -5.09 -5.33
N PHE A 31 6.02 -5.56 -5.56
CA PHE A 31 6.97 -4.86 -6.43
C PHE A 31 6.98 -5.45 -7.84
N GLU A 32 6.49 -4.69 -8.80
CA GLU A 32 6.72 -4.93 -10.22
C GLU A 32 7.73 -3.90 -10.76
N SER A 33 8.67 -4.35 -11.60
CA SER A 33 9.65 -3.48 -12.26
C SER A 33 8.94 -2.58 -13.28
N PRO A 34 9.35 -1.30 -13.45
CA PRO A 34 10.56 -0.65 -12.91
C PRO A 34 10.39 -0.02 -11.53
N TRP A 35 11.47 -0.05 -10.73
CA TRP A 35 11.51 0.50 -9.38
C TRP A 35 11.54 2.03 -9.39
N GLU A 36 10.56 2.66 -8.75
CA GLU A 36 10.54 4.09 -8.47
C GLU A 36 10.96 4.39 -7.02
N PHE A 37 11.17 5.68 -6.70
CA PHE A 37 11.56 6.10 -5.34
C PHE A 37 10.59 5.61 -4.26
N GLY A 38 9.30 5.52 -4.57
CA GLY A 38 8.28 4.96 -3.67
C GLY A 38 8.57 3.52 -3.30
N ASP A 39 9.05 2.71 -4.25
CA ASP A 39 9.32 1.30 -4.02
C ASP A 39 10.51 1.09 -3.07
N ILE A 40 11.51 1.97 -3.13
CA ILE A 40 12.64 1.96 -2.19
C ILE A 40 12.16 2.22 -0.76
N VAL A 41 11.26 3.19 -0.57
CA VAL A 41 10.71 3.52 0.76
C VAL A 41 9.89 2.35 1.30
N VAL A 42 9.06 1.72 0.47
CA VAL A 42 8.29 0.54 0.86
C VAL A 42 9.22 -0.64 1.15
N LEU A 43 10.28 -0.85 0.37
CA LEU A 43 11.28 -1.90 0.61
C LEU A 43 11.99 -1.71 1.96
N LEU A 44 12.39 -0.47 2.27
CA LEU A 44 12.97 -0.14 3.58
C LEU A 44 12.00 -0.41 4.71
N PHE A 45 10.72 -0.05 4.55
CA PHE A 45 9.67 -0.35 5.50
C PHE A 45 9.56 -1.87 5.76
N ILE A 46 9.55 -2.68 4.70
CA ILE A 46 9.46 -4.15 4.79
C ILE A 46 10.68 -4.71 5.52
N LEU A 47 11.89 -4.25 5.18
CA LEU A 47 13.11 -4.70 5.83
C LEU A 47 13.10 -4.36 7.32
N VAL A 48 12.60 -3.19 7.70
CA VAL A 48 12.43 -2.80 9.10
C VAL A 48 11.42 -3.71 9.80
N VAL A 49 10.25 -3.96 9.20
CA VAL A 49 9.22 -4.85 9.76
C VAL A 49 9.74 -6.28 9.93
N SER A 50 10.37 -6.85 8.91
CA SER A 50 10.97 -8.19 8.97
C SER A 50 12.10 -8.26 10.00
N SER A 51 12.89 -7.20 10.17
CA SER A 51 13.97 -7.16 11.16
C SER A 51 13.45 -7.30 12.60
N PHE A 52 12.23 -6.80 12.89
CA PHE A 52 11.63 -6.96 14.21
C PHE A 52 11.32 -8.41 14.57
N TYR A 53 11.28 -9.33 13.61
CA TYR A 53 11.14 -10.77 13.84
C TYR A 53 12.48 -11.50 13.84
N ILE A 54 13.38 -11.12 12.92
CA ILE A 54 14.69 -11.78 12.76
C ILE A 54 15.62 -11.45 13.94
N ILE A 55 15.64 -10.20 14.42
CA ILE A 55 16.55 -9.77 15.51
C ILE A 55 16.25 -10.50 16.83
N PRO A 56 15.00 -10.60 17.32
CA PRO A 56 14.70 -11.38 18.52
C PRO A 56 15.05 -12.87 18.35
N ALA A 57 14.77 -13.46 17.19
CA ALA A 57 15.12 -14.85 16.90
C ALA A 57 16.64 -15.09 17.03
N MET A 58 17.45 -14.22 16.43
CA MET A 58 18.91 -14.28 16.57
C MET A 58 19.37 -14.07 18.01
N GLY A 59 18.74 -13.17 18.76
CA GLY A 59 19.00 -12.97 20.18
C GLY A 59 18.68 -14.21 21.03
N ILE A 60 17.57 -14.89 20.73
CA ILE A 60 17.20 -16.14 21.40
C ILE A 60 18.21 -17.25 21.07
N LEU A 61 18.61 -17.41 19.80
CA LEU A 61 19.61 -18.41 19.41
C LEU A 61 20.96 -18.22 20.14
N GLN A 62 21.33 -16.97 20.41
CA GLN A 62 22.55 -16.63 21.12
C GLN A 62 22.41 -16.62 22.66
N GLY A 63 21.20 -16.83 23.19
CA GLY A 63 20.91 -16.72 24.62
C GLY A 63 21.11 -15.30 25.18
N ARG A 64 20.86 -14.28 24.36
CA ARG A 64 21.04 -12.86 24.72
C ARG A 64 19.76 -12.27 25.29
N LYS A 65 19.90 -11.39 26.28
CA LYS A 65 18.76 -10.82 27.01
C LYS A 65 17.90 -9.89 26.15
N TYR A 66 18.50 -9.19 25.18
CA TYR A 66 17.70 -8.39 24.23
C TYR A 66 16.73 -9.27 23.42
N GLY A 67 17.13 -10.50 23.06
CA GLY A 67 16.28 -11.42 22.31
C GLY A 67 14.99 -11.73 23.06
N TYR A 68 15.11 -11.99 24.36
CA TYR A 68 13.97 -12.18 25.27
C TYR A 68 13.05 -10.96 25.33
N TYR A 69 13.60 -9.77 25.62
CA TYR A 69 12.79 -8.56 25.78
C TYR A 69 12.10 -8.13 24.48
N LEU A 70 12.80 -8.21 23.35
CA LEU A 70 12.21 -7.88 22.06
C LEU A 70 11.15 -8.90 21.65
N ALA A 71 11.34 -10.19 21.93
CA ALA A 71 10.32 -11.18 21.66
C ALA A 71 9.05 -10.93 22.48
N LEU A 72 9.18 -10.59 23.78
CA LEU A 72 8.04 -10.20 24.61
C LEU A 72 7.33 -8.95 24.10
N PHE A 73 8.11 -7.93 23.71
CA PHE A 73 7.58 -6.69 23.15
C PHE A 73 6.78 -6.95 21.87
N MET A 74 7.35 -7.72 20.94
CA MET A 74 6.69 -8.07 19.68
C MET A 74 5.40 -8.87 19.90
N LEU A 75 5.43 -9.89 20.76
CA LEU A 75 4.22 -10.66 21.09
C LEU A 75 3.13 -9.78 21.71
N SER A 76 3.52 -8.76 22.48
CA SER A 76 2.58 -7.83 23.12
C SER A 76 1.95 -6.86 22.11
N LEU A 77 2.65 -6.49 21.04
CA LEU A 77 2.12 -5.65 19.96
C LEU A 77 1.20 -6.41 19.00
N GLU A 78 1.45 -7.70 18.78
CA GLU A 78 0.67 -8.48 17.83
C GLU A 78 -0.78 -8.72 18.28
N ILE A 79 -1.04 -8.79 19.59
CA ILE A 79 -2.40 -9.02 20.10
C ILE A 79 -3.34 -7.84 19.73
N PRO A 80 -3.02 -6.57 20.10
CA PRO A 80 -3.82 -5.42 19.67
C PRO A 80 -3.89 -5.28 18.15
N LEU A 81 -2.78 -5.50 17.45
CA LEU A 81 -2.73 -5.32 16.00
C LEU A 81 -3.63 -6.34 15.28
N SER A 82 -3.65 -7.58 15.74
CA SER A 82 -4.50 -8.63 15.17
C SER A 82 -5.99 -8.35 15.41
N LEU A 83 -6.35 -7.82 16.58
CA LEU A 83 -7.72 -7.39 16.89
C LEU A 83 -8.17 -6.21 16.03
N LEU A 84 -7.25 -5.29 15.71
CA LEU A 84 -7.54 -4.12 14.89
C LEU A 84 -7.69 -4.48 13.40
N LEU A 85 -6.85 -5.38 12.88
CA LEU A 85 -6.82 -5.70 11.45
C LEU A 85 -7.87 -6.72 11.00
N PHE A 86 -8.31 -7.64 11.87
CA PHE A 86 -9.17 -8.76 11.48
C PHE A 86 -10.47 -8.88 12.29
N PRO A 87 -11.27 -7.81 12.44
CA PRO A 87 -12.47 -7.84 13.30
C PRO A 87 -13.53 -8.85 12.83
N ILE A 88 -13.45 -9.32 11.58
CA ILE A 88 -14.47 -10.14 10.92
C ILE A 88 -14.26 -11.66 11.19
N TYR A 89 -13.12 -12.08 11.74
CA TYR A 89 -12.77 -13.50 11.90
C TYR A 89 -12.54 -13.90 13.36
N PRO A 90 -13.60 -14.03 14.19
CA PRO A 90 -13.48 -14.25 15.63
C PRO A 90 -12.77 -15.56 16.00
N LEU A 91 -12.98 -16.63 15.22
CA LEU A 91 -12.27 -17.90 15.44
C LEU A 91 -10.77 -17.77 15.20
N ALA A 92 -10.36 -17.08 14.13
CA ALA A 92 -8.96 -16.85 13.82
C ALA A 92 -8.29 -15.99 14.91
N ILE A 93 -9.00 -14.98 15.43
CA ILE A 93 -8.54 -14.17 16.57
C ILE A 93 -8.32 -15.07 17.80
N LEU A 94 -9.27 -15.94 18.14
CA LEU A 94 -9.15 -16.83 19.30
C LEU A 94 -7.96 -17.77 19.19
N PHE A 95 -7.80 -18.45 18.05
CA PHE A 95 -6.66 -19.33 17.81
C PHE A 95 -5.33 -18.57 17.83
N GLY A 96 -5.29 -17.38 17.22
CA GLY A 96 -4.12 -16.49 17.26
C GLY A 96 -3.75 -16.11 18.70
N ALA A 97 -4.72 -15.70 19.51
CA ALA A 97 -4.51 -15.33 20.91
C ALA A 97 -3.98 -16.51 21.76
N LEU A 98 -4.51 -17.72 21.55
CA LEU A 98 -4.02 -18.93 22.23
C LEU A 98 -2.57 -19.25 21.86
N ILE A 99 -2.22 -19.16 20.58
CA ILE A 99 -0.84 -19.35 20.11
C ILE A 99 0.08 -18.31 20.78
N LEU A 100 -0.32 -17.04 20.78
CA LEU A 100 0.48 -15.95 21.39
C LEU A 100 0.66 -16.15 22.89
N ALA A 101 -0.39 -16.55 23.61
CA ALA A 101 -0.31 -16.88 25.03
C ALA A 101 0.66 -18.05 25.30
N LEU A 102 0.66 -19.08 24.45
CA LEU A 102 1.59 -20.21 24.55
C LEU A 102 3.04 -19.77 24.34
N LEU A 103 3.30 -18.92 23.34
CA LEU A 103 4.64 -18.38 23.08
C LEU A 103 5.14 -17.52 24.26
N PHE A 104 4.25 -16.72 24.84
CA PHE A 104 4.55 -15.92 26.03
C PHE A 104 4.93 -16.82 27.22
N TYR A 105 4.15 -17.87 27.46
CA TYR A 105 4.42 -18.87 28.48
C TYR A 105 5.79 -19.54 28.27
N PHE A 106 6.13 -19.95 27.04
CA PHE A 106 7.43 -20.54 26.74
C PHE A 106 8.61 -19.59 26.97
N LEU A 107 8.49 -18.30 26.63
CA LEU A 107 9.52 -17.31 26.93
C LEU A 107 9.73 -17.15 28.45
N LEU A 108 8.63 -16.99 29.20
CA LEU A 108 8.69 -16.81 30.66
C LEU A 108 9.27 -18.05 31.35
N LYS A 109 8.85 -19.25 30.94
CA LYS A 109 9.33 -20.51 31.51
C LYS A 109 10.84 -20.69 31.34
N ASN A 110 11.41 -20.20 30.23
CA ASN A 110 12.83 -20.33 29.92
C ASN A 110 13.64 -19.06 30.23
N ARG A 111 13.16 -18.18 31.12
CA ARG A 111 13.85 -16.93 31.47
C ARG A 111 15.30 -17.11 31.93
N SER A 112 15.62 -18.22 32.59
CA SER A 112 16.96 -18.52 33.10
C SER A 112 17.99 -18.85 32.01
N TYR A 113 17.54 -19.16 30.78
CA TYR A 113 18.44 -19.46 29.66
C TYR A 113 19.24 -18.22 29.20
N PHE A 114 18.66 -17.03 29.37
CA PHE A 114 19.23 -15.78 28.87
C PHE A 114 20.32 -15.24 29.80
N GLN A 115 21.42 -14.80 29.19
CA GLN A 115 22.55 -14.20 29.89
C GLN A 115 22.19 -12.83 30.50
N GLU A 116 23.06 -12.34 31.38
CA GLU A 116 22.95 -10.98 31.87
C GLU A 116 23.15 -9.96 30.74
N PHE A 117 22.60 -8.76 30.99
CA PHE A 117 22.55 -7.71 30.00
C PHE A 117 23.95 -7.10 29.80
N ASP A 118 24.46 -7.09 28.57
CA ASP A 118 25.84 -6.66 28.28
C ASP A 118 25.94 -5.41 27.36
N LYS A 119 27.18 -5.04 26.98
CA LYS A 119 27.43 -3.90 26.06
C LYS A 119 26.89 -4.15 24.64
N THR A 120 26.83 -5.40 24.20
CA THR A 120 26.27 -5.79 22.90
C THR A 120 24.79 -5.51 22.88
N ASP A 121 24.08 -5.89 23.96
CA ASP A 121 22.65 -5.67 24.10
C ASP A 121 22.29 -4.17 24.03
N LYS A 122 23.12 -3.29 24.63
CA LYS A 122 22.96 -1.83 24.52
C LYS A 122 23.04 -1.34 23.08
N LYS A 123 24.00 -1.85 22.29
CA LYS A 123 24.16 -1.47 20.88
C LYS A 123 22.96 -1.91 20.04
N VAL A 124 22.45 -3.12 20.27
CA VAL A 124 21.27 -3.63 19.56
C VAL A 124 20.03 -2.80 19.89
N ILE A 125 19.80 -2.49 21.17
CA ILE A 125 18.67 -1.64 21.58
C ILE A 125 18.80 -0.24 20.97
N PHE A 126 19.99 0.35 20.99
CA PHE A 126 20.22 1.65 20.36
C PHE A 126 19.90 1.63 18.85
N GLY A 127 20.37 0.60 18.13
CA GLY A 127 20.07 0.42 16.71
C GLY A 127 18.56 0.26 16.44
N LEU A 128 17.85 -0.46 17.30
CA LEU A 128 16.39 -0.61 17.19
C LEU A 128 15.64 0.69 17.45
N VAL A 129 16.03 1.46 18.46
CA VAL A 129 15.43 2.79 18.71
C VAL A 129 15.64 3.70 17.51
N LEU A 130 16.84 3.73 16.94
CA LEU A 130 17.11 4.49 15.72
C LEU A 130 16.26 3.99 14.54
N GLY A 131 16.12 2.67 14.38
CA GLY A 131 15.26 2.06 13.36
C GLY A 131 13.79 2.44 13.51
N VAL A 132 13.25 2.45 14.74
CA VAL A 132 11.88 2.90 15.04
C VAL A 132 11.71 4.39 14.71
N ILE A 133 12.70 5.24 15.03
CA ILE A 133 12.64 6.67 14.69
C ILE A 133 12.59 6.85 13.17
N LEU A 134 13.47 6.18 12.43
CA LEU A 134 13.48 6.22 10.96
C LEU A 134 12.17 5.71 10.37
N PHE A 135 11.61 4.63 10.94
CA PHE A 135 10.31 4.10 10.56
C PHE A 135 9.18 5.11 10.77
N LEU A 136 9.12 5.76 11.94
CA LEU A 136 8.11 6.77 12.22
C LEU A 136 8.24 8.01 11.33
N LEU A 137 9.47 8.43 11.01
CA LEU A 137 9.72 9.52 10.05
C LEU A 137 9.26 9.13 8.64
N SER A 138 9.58 7.92 8.19
CA SER A 138 9.14 7.38 6.90
C SER A 138 7.61 7.26 6.83
N TYR A 139 6.98 6.78 7.91
CA TYR A 139 5.53 6.67 7.99
C TYR A 139 4.86 8.05 8.03
N GLY A 140 5.44 9.00 8.77
CA GLY A 140 4.99 10.40 8.77
C GLY A 140 5.07 11.02 7.38
N TYR A 141 6.18 10.81 6.65
CA TYR A 141 6.30 11.24 5.26
C TYR A 141 5.24 10.59 4.37
N TRP A 142 4.99 9.29 4.53
CA TRP A 142 3.94 8.59 3.78
C TRP A 142 2.55 9.18 4.04
N LEU A 143 2.23 9.57 5.27
CA LEU A 143 0.97 10.25 5.61
C LEU A 143 0.86 11.66 4.99
N THR A 144 1.98 12.29 4.62
CA THR A 144 1.96 13.59 3.91
C THR A 144 1.80 13.46 2.40
N LEU A 145 1.86 12.25 1.85
CA LEU A 145 1.65 12.05 0.42
C LEU A 145 0.18 12.30 0.06
N PRO A 146 -0.10 12.96 -1.08
CA PRO A 146 -1.46 13.23 -1.51
C PRO A 146 -2.21 11.92 -1.74
N THR A 147 -3.50 11.91 -1.41
CA THR A 147 -4.37 10.78 -1.79
C THR A 147 -4.42 10.64 -3.33
N PRO A 148 -4.71 9.45 -3.88
CA PRO A 148 -4.82 9.27 -5.33
C PRO A 148 -5.77 10.27 -6.00
N GLN A 149 -6.88 10.61 -5.34
CA GLN A 149 -7.85 11.59 -5.82
C GLN A 149 -7.28 13.03 -5.81
N GLU A 150 -6.50 13.41 -4.79
CA GLU A 150 -5.82 14.70 -4.75
C GLU A 150 -4.73 14.79 -5.80
N TYR A 151 -3.94 13.73 -5.97
CA TYR A 151 -2.92 13.64 -7.01
C TYR A 151 -3.55 13.78 -8.40
N TYR A 152 -4.64 13.05 -8.67
CA TYR A 152 -5.43 13.21 -9.89
C TYR A 152 -5.87 14.67 -10.12
N LYS A 153 -6.44 15.32 -9.10
CA LYS A 153 -6.89 16.72 -9.18
C LYS A 153 -5.73 17.66 -9.50
N MET A 154 -4.56 17.45 -8.91
CA MET A 154 -3.36 18.24 -9.18
C MET A 154 -2.89 18.07 -10.62
N ILE A 155 -2.77 16.84 -11.12
CA ILE A 155 -2.33 16.57 -12.51
C ILE A 155 -3.35 17.09 -13.54
N SER A 156 -4.65 16.86 -13.31
CA SER A 156 -5.72 17.37 -14.19
C SER A 156 -5.76 18.91 -14.22
N LYS A 157 -5.47 19.56 -13.09
CA LYS A 157 -5.32 21.02 -13.03
C LYS A 157 -4.08 21.47 -13.83
N GLU A 158 -2.92 20.86 -13.62
CA GLU A 158 -1.67 21.16 -14.34
C GLU A 158 -1.85 21.01 -15.86
N ALA A 159 -2.50 19.93 -16.30
CA ALA A 159 -2.78 19.69 -17.73
C ALA A 159 -3.59 20.83 -18.34
N ARG A 160 -4.66 21.29 -17.67
CA ARG A 160 -5.51 22.40 -18.13
C ARG A 160 -4.78 23.73 -18.17
N GLU A 161 -4.00 24.05 -17.13
CA GLU A 161 -3.24 25.30 -17.03
C GLU A 161 -2.15 25.38 -18.11
N LYS A 162 -1.44 24.28 -18.37
CA LYS A 162 -0.40 24.22 -19.42
C LYS A 162 -0.96 23.99 -20.82
N GLY A 163 -2.22 23.57 -20.94
CA GLY A 163 -2.85 23.25 -22.22
C GLY A 163 -2.26 22.02 -22.90
N ASP A 164 -1.63 21.11 -22.15
CA ASP A 164 -1.02 19.89 -22.68
C ASP A 164 -1.60 18.64 -22.00
N TRP A 165 -2.36 17.85 -22.76
CA TRP A 165 -2.97 16.62 -22.27
C TRP A 165 -1.94 15.52 -21.98
N ARG A 166 -0.73 15.59 -22.55
CA ARG A 166 0.34 14.61 -22.30
C ARG A 166 0.79 14.62 -20.84
N ILE A 167 0.50 15.68 -20.10
CA ILE A 167 0.70 15.73 -18.64
C ILE A 167 -0.12 14.63 -17.94
N CYS A 168 -1.27 14.22 -18.49
CA CYS A 168 -2.05 13.08 -17.98
C CYS A 168 -1.29 11.73 -18.12
N ASP A 169 -0.22 11.64 -18.91
CA ASP A 169 0.63 10.44 -18.95
C ASP A 169 1.38 10.21 -17.63
N LYS A 170 1.54 11.24 -16.78
CA LYS A 170 2.01 11.08 -15.39
C LYS A 170 1.10 10.18 -14.54
N LEU A 171 -0.15 9.95 -14.97
CA LEU A 171 -1.10 9.04 -14.34
C LEU A 171 -1.04 7.63 -14.93
N LYS A 172 -0.30 7.42 -16.03
CA LYS A 172 -0.09 6.10 -16.65
C LYS A 172 0.79 5.21 -15.78
N ASP A 173 1.71 5.85 -15.07
CA ASP A 173 2.76 5.22 -14.24
C ASP A 173 2.55 5.54 -12.75
N GLY A 174 1.34 5.97 -12.36
CA GLY A 174 1.11 6.60 -11.06
C GLY A 174 1.20 5.66 -9.86
N ILE A 175 2.40 5.52 -9.29
CA ILE A 175 2.84 5.54 -7.86
C ILE A 175 2.13 4.63 -6.82
N PHE A 176 0.93 4.09 -7.06
CA PHE A 176 0.13 3.39 -6.04
C PHE A 176 -0.11 1.92 -6.40
N TRP A 177 0.95 1.12 -6.28
CA TRP A 177 0.97 -0.34 -6.48
C TRP A 177 0.39 -1.14 -5.30
N VAL A 178 -0.69 -0.65 -4.67
CA VAL A 178 -1.45 -1.53 -3.76
C VAL A 178 -2.28 -2.47 -4.63
N LYS A 179 -1.79 -3.71 -4.81
CA LYS A 179 -2.53 -4.84 -5.40
C LYS A 179 -3.98 -4.80 -4.89
N GLY A 180 -4.93 -4.53 -5.81
CA GLY A 180 -6.33 -4.23 -5.50
C GLY A 180 -6.89 -3.02 -6.23
N TRP A 181 -6.02 -2.17 -6.80
CA TRP A 181 -6.40 -0.99 -7.58
C TRP A 181 -6.29 -1.21 -9.11
N GLU A 182 -6.45 -2.44 -9.62
CA GLU A 182 -6.41 -2.79 -11.06
C GLU A 182 -7.42 -2.03 -11.96
N ARG A 183 -8.29 -1.20 -11.38
CA ARG A 183 -9.15 -0.25 -12.11
C ARG A 183 -8.53 1.15 -12.32
N VAL A 184 -7.26 1.37 -11.98
CA VAL A 184 -6.58 2.68 -12.09
C VAL A 184 -6.29 3.14 -13.52
N GLY A 185 -6.55 2.30 -14.54
CA GLY A 185 -6.71 2.78 -15.92
C GLY A 185 -7.75 3.92 -16.07
N GLY A 186 -8.65 4.05 -15.08
CA GLY A 186 -9.63 5.13 -14.94
C GLY A 186 -9.00 6.52 -14.89
N TYR A 187 -8.01 6.78 -14.03
CA TYR A 187 -7.58 8.17 -13.77
C TYR A 187 -6.90 8.84 -14.98
N ARG A 188 -6.08 8.10 -15.74
CA ARG A 188 -5.52 8.65 -16.99
C ARG A 188 -6.62 8.93 -18.01
N SER A 189 -7.55 7.98 -18.19
CA SER A 189 -8.69 8.13 -19.10
C SER A 189 -9.56 9.31 -18.70
N GLU A 190 -9.81 9.47 -17.41
CA GLU A 190 -10.57 10.55 -16.80
C GLU A 190 -9.88 11.90 -16.97
N CYS A 191 -8.55 11.97 -16.80
CA CYS A 191 -7.78 13.20 -17.00
C CYS A 191 -7.85 13.67 -18.46
N ILE A 192 -7.68 12.77 -19.42
CA ILE A 192 -7.77 13.08 -20.85
C ILE A 192 -9.20 13.50 -21.21
N LYS A 193 -10.21 12.81 -20.68
CA LYS A 193 -11.64 13.15 -20.83
C LYS A 193 -11.92 14.57 -20.31
N ASP A 194 -11.54 14.87 -19.08
CA ASP A 194 -11.75 16.18 -18.45
C ASP A 194 -11.04 17.29 -19.22
N PHE A 195 -9.84 17.02 -19.72
CA PHE A 195 -9.10 17.95 -20.58
C PHE A 195 -9.81 18.20 -21.91
N ALA A 196 -10.31 17.15 -22.58
CA ALA A 196 -11.06 17.25 -23.83
C ALA A 196 -12.36 18.04 -23.66
N ILE A 197 -13.10 17.79 -22.57
CA ILE A 197 -14.31 18.55 -22.20
C ILE A 197 -13.98 20.02 -21.92
N TYR A 198 -12.87 20.29 -21.22
CA TYR A 198 -12.41 21.65 -20.94
C TYR A 198 -12.13 22.42 -22.23
N LYS A 199 -11.39 21.82 -23.18
CA LYS A 199 -11.08 22.41 -24.49
C LYS A 199 -12.24 22.36 -25.50
N SER A 200 -13.30 21.59 -25.20
CA SER A 200 -14.38 21.27 -26.15
C SER A 200 -13.84 20.65 -27.45
N ASP A 201 -12.82 19.79 -27.36
CA ASP A 201 -12.17 19.18 -28.53
C ASP A 201 -12.58 17.71 -28.67
N PRO A 202 -13.45 17.35 -29.64
CA PRO A 202 -13.88 15.97 -29.84
C PRO A 202 -12.77 15.04 -30.35
N GLU A 203 -11.73 15.56 -31.01
CA GLU A 203 -10.61 14.72 -31.48
C GLU A 203 -9.79 14.19 -30.30
N MET A 204 -9.75 14.92 -29.18
CA MET A 204 -9.11 14.46 -27.95
C MET A 204 -9.87 13.32 -27.29
N CYS A 205 -11.19 13.22 -27.45
CA CYS A 205 -11.96 12.07 -26.95
C CYS A 205 -11.48 10.74 -27.57
N LYS A 206 -10.98 10.74 -28.81
CA LYS A 206 -10.36 9.54 -29.43
C LYS A 206 -9.13 9.04 -28.68
N LYS A 207 -8.47 9.90 -27.90
CA LYS A 207 -7.27 9.56 -27.12
C LYS A 207 -7.60 8.95 -25.75
N VAL A 208 -8.87 8.92 -25.34
CA VAL A 208 -9.31 8.30 -24.10
C VAL A 208 -9.27 6.76 -24.24
N PRO A 209 -8.44 6.05 -23.44
CA PRO A 209 -8.25 4.60 -23.57
C PRO A 209 -9.50 3.78 -23.22
N ILE A 210 -10.16 4.12 -22.12
CA ILE A 210 -11.34 3.38 -21.64
C ILE A 210 -12.57 3.78 -22.43
N LYS A 211 -13.25 2.80 -23.01
CA LYS A 211 -14.43 2.99 -23.87
C LYS A 211 -15.54 3.78 -23.17
N ASP A 212 -15.87 3.43 -21.93
CA ASP A 212 -16.93 4.09 -21.17
C ASP A 212 -16.60 5.56 -20.86
N ASP A 213 -15.33 5.87 -20.58
CA ASP A 213 -14.90 7.26 -20.38
C ASP A 213 -14.85 8.04 -21.70
N ARG A 214 -14.51 7.36 -22.80
CA ARG A 214 -14.52 7.94 -24.15
C ARG A 214 -15.93 8.29 -24.60
N ASN A 215 -16.91 7.42 -24.39
CA ASN A 215 -18.30 7.71 -24.70
C ASN A 215 -18.81 8.90 -23.88
N ARG A 216 -18.53 8.92 -22.57
CA ARG A 216 -18.83 10.07 -21.71
C ARG A 216 -18.14 11.35 -22.19
N CYS A 217 -16.91 11.28 -22.67
CA CYS A 217 -16.22 12.41 -23.30
C CYS A 217 -17.01 13.00 -24.47
N TYR A 218 -17.39 12.16 -25.46
CA TYR A 218 -18.17 12.60 -26.60
C TYR A 218 -19.54 13.15 -26.22
N LEU A 219 -20.21 12.52 -25.24
CA LEU A 219 -21.49 12.99 -24.70
C LEU A 219 -21.38 14.44 -24.21
N TYR A 220 -20.42 14.72 -23.31
CA TYR A 220 -20.28 16.05 -22.73
C TYR A 220 -19.79 17.10 -23.74
N VAL A 221 -18.86 16.74 -24.63
CA VAL A 221 -18.39 17.64 -25.70
C VAL A 221 -19.50 17.94 -26.70
N GLY A 222 -20.29 16.93 -27.09
CA GLY A 222 -21.43 17.05 -28.01
C GLY A 222 -22.52 17.97 -27.47
N ILE A 223 -22.91 17.79 -26.20
CA ILE A 223 -23.86 18.68 -25.51
C ILE A 223 -23.31 20.11 -25.44
N LYS A 224 -22.05 20.29 -25.02
CA LYS A 224 -21.42 21.61 -24.87
C LYS A 224 -21.31 22.38 -26.19
N LEU A 225 -21.03 21.69 -27.30
CA LEU A 225 -20.96 22.27 -28.64
C LEU A 225 -22.30 22.29 -29.39
N LYS A 226 -23.36 21.69 -28.81
CA LYS A 226 -24.66 21.47 -29.47
C LYS A 226 -24.55 20.79 -30.84
N ASN A 227 -23.59 19.88 -31.00
CA ASN A 227 -23.32 19.23 -32.28
C ASN A 227 -23.69 17.74 -32.24
N THR A 228 -24.75 17.39 -32.95
CA THR A 228 -25.29 16.03 -33.03
C THR A 228 -24.35 15.03 -33.70
N SER A 229 -23.47 15.49 -34.61
CA SER A 229 -22.51 14.61 -35.27
C SER A 229 -21.44 14.06 -34.32
N ILE A 230 -21.26 14.72 -33.16
CA ILE A 230 -20.35 14.22 -32.12
C ILE A 230 -20.98 13.05 -31.38
N CYS A 231 -22.30 13.09 -31.13
CA CYS A 231 -23.05 12.00 -30.51
C CYS A 231 -23.02 10.71 -31.33
N ASP A 232 -22.81 10.81 -32.66
CA ASP A 232 -22.67 9.64 -33.52
C ASP A 232 -21.43 8.78 -33.23
N ASN A 233 -20.42 9.34 -32.57
CA ASN A 233 -19.20 8.62 -32.16
C ASN A 233 -19.37 7.85 -30.83
N ILE A 234 -20.55 7.89 -30.22
CA ILE A 234 -20.84 7.17 -28.98
C ILE A 234 -21.26 5.74 -29.31
N ASP A 235 -20.50 4.77 -28.83
CA ASP A 235 -20.75 3.33 -29.09
C ASP A 235 -21.90 2.75 -28.24
N ASN A 236 -22.27 3.41 -27.14
CA ASN A 236 -23.31 2.96 -26.22
C ASN A 236 -24.64 3.66 -26.55
N ASP A 237 -25.66 2.90 -26.95
CA ASP A 237 -26.95 3.46 -27.39
C ASP A 237 -27.67 4.29 -26.32
N TYR A 238 -27.54 3.91 -25.05
CA TYR A 238 -28.12 4.66 -23.93
C TYR A 238 -27.44 6.03 -23.79
N GLU A 239 -26.11 6.08 -23.77
CA GLU A 239 -25.35 7.34 -23.72
C GLU A 239 -25.56 8.18 -24.98
N LYS A 240 -25.69 7.54 -26.14
CA LYS A 240 -25.99 8.21 -27.42
C LYS A 240 -27.36 8.89 -27.36
N GLY A 241 -28.39 8.20 -26.83
CA GLY A 241 -29.71 8.77 -26.59
C GLY A 241 -29.67 9.97 -25.64
N MET A 242 -28.92 9.86 -24.53
CA MET A 242 -28.72 10.98 -23.59
C MET A 242 -28.05 12.19 -24.26
N CYS A 243 -27.08 11.98 -25.15
CA CYS A 243 -26.41 13.06 -25.88
C CYS A 243 -27.40 13.86 -26.75
N TYR A 244 -28.25 13.20 -27.54
CA TYR A 244 -29.26 13.89 -28.34
C TYR A 244 -30.32 14.60 -27.50
N GLY A 245 -30.76 13.98 -26.40
CA GLY A 245 -31.68 14.60 -25.46
C GLY A 245 -31.11 15.89 -24.87
N GLY A 246 -29.88 15.81 -24.33
CA GLY A 246 -29.21 16.97 -23.74
C GLY A 246 -28.96 18.13 -24.73
N ILE A 247 -28.72 17.85 -26.01
CA ILE A 247 -28.61 18.91 -27.03
C ILE A 247 -29.95 19.62 -27.27
N LYS A 248 -31.07 18.88 -27.31
CA LYS A 248 -32.42 19.46 -27.47
C LYS A 248 -32.75 20.36 -26.28
N ASP A 249 -32.54 19.87 -25.07
CA ASP A 249 -32.83 20.59 -23.83
C ASP A 249 -31.95 21.84 -23.66
N ALA A 250 -30.68 21.79 -24.09
CA ALA A 250 -29.81 22.96 -24.06
C ALA A 250 -30.15 24.01 -25.13
N SER A 251 -31.01 23.69 -26.10
CA SER A 251 -31.38 24.56 -27.23
C SER A 251 -32.76 25.19 -27.10
N SER A 252 -33.60 24.70 -26.19
CA SER A 252 -34.83 25.37 -25.74
C SER A 252 -34.54 26.50 -24.77
#